data_AF-A0A7N0V9N7-F1
#
_entry.id   AF-A0A7N0V9N7-F1
#
_cell.length_a   1.000
_cell.length_b   1.000
_cell.length_c   1.000
_cell.angle_alpha   90.00
_cell.angle_beta   90.00
_cell.angle_gamma   90.00
#
_symmetry.space_group_name_H-M   'P 1'
#
loop_
_entity.id
_entity.type
_entity.pdbx_description
1 polymer ?
#
loop_
_entity_poly.entity_id
_entity_poly.type
_entity_poly.pdbx_seq_one_letter_code
_entity_poly.pdbx_strand_id
1 'polypeptide(L)' 'MASFKFLLVSLIVLLCCFMPSFTTAETPPTTPGGFVPIPDVNATEIVSLANFAVGEHKRLSSEDLTLLRVVQGWSQVVAG' A
#
# COMPACT_ATOMS: atom_id res chain seq x y z
N MET A 1 15.98 1.70 -48.00
CA MET A 1 15.63 2.39 -46.73
C MET A 1 14.20 2.10 -46.25
N ALA A 2 13.23 1.77 -47.12
CA ALA A 2 11.87 1.43 -46.70
C ALA A 2 11.76 0.08 -45.96
N SER A 3 12.46 -0.96 -46.41
CA SER A 3 12.44 -2.31 -45.81
C SER A 3 12.92 -2.36 -44.35
N PHE A 4 13.94 -1.57 -44.00
CA PHE A 4 14.45 -1.47 -42.63
C PHE A 4 13.42 -0.84 -41.67
N LYS A 5 12.66 0.16 -42.16
CA LYS A 5 11.59 0.81 -41.39
C LYS A 5 10.45 -0.18 -41.10
N PHE A 6 10.08 -1.02 -42.07
CA PHE A 6 9.07 -2.06 -41.86
C PHE A 6 9.52 -3.13 -40.85
N LEU A 7 10.79 -3.54 -40.90
CA LEU A 7 11.34 -4.51 -39.95
C LEU A 7 11.39 -3.95 -38.52
N LEU A 8 11.75 -2.68 -38.37
CA LEU A 8 11.79 -2.01 -37.06
C LEU A 8 10.39 -1.84 -36.45
N VAL A 9 9.38 -1.52 -37.27
CA VAL A 9 7.98 -1.44 -36.82
C VAL A 9 7.45 -2.80 -36.39
N SER A 10 7.74 -3.86 -37.16
CA SER A 10 7.33 -5.23 -36.81
C SER A 10 7.92 -5.71 -35.49
N LEU A 11 9.17 -5.36 -35.18
CA LEU A 11 9.84 -5.74 -33.94
C LEU A 11 9.22 -5.03 -32.73
N ILE A 12 8.87 -3.75 -32.86
CA ILE A 12 8.25 -2.98 -31.78
C ILE A 12 6.85 -3.53 -31.44
N VAL A 13 6.05 -3.89 -32.46
CA VAL A 13 4.72 -4.48 -32.24
C VAL A 13 4.83 -5.81 -31.49
N LEU A 14 5.78 -6.66 -31.86
CA LEU A 14 6.01 -7.94 -31.18
C LEU A 14 6.43 -7.74 -29.71
N LEU A 15 7.27 -6.75 -29.43
CA LEU A 15 7.71 -6.42 -28.07
C LEU A 15 6.55 -5.87 -27.22
N CYS A 16 5.69 -5.04 -27.79
CA CYS A 16 4.50 -4.51 -27.12
C CYS A 16 3.48 -5.61 -26.77
N CYS A 17 3.34 -6.64 -27.61
CA CYS A 17 2.45 -7.77 -27.35
C CYS A 17 2.94 -8.72 -26.25
N PHE A 18 4.23 -8.67 -25.90
CA PHE A 18 4.84 -9.56 -24.91
C PHE A 18 4.94 -8.96 -23.49
N MET A 19 4.51 -7.71 -23.30
CA MET A 19 4.50 -7.12 -21.98
C MET A 19 3.33 -7.70 -21.17
N PRO A 20 3.58 -8.36 -20.02
CA PRO A 20 2.49 -8.78 -19.15
C PRO A 20 1.73 -7.53 -18.70
N SER A 21 0.42 -7.52 -18.91
CA SER A 21 -0.45 -6.50 -18.35
C SER A 21 -0.30 -6.56 -16.84
N PHE A 22 0.35 -5.56 -16.25
CA PHE A 22 0.34 -5.37 -14.81
C PHE A 22 -1.11 -5.10 -14.42
N THR A 23 -1.82 -6.13 -13.97
CA THR A 23 -3.12 -5.95 -13.34
C THR A 23 -2.83 -5.37 -11.97
N THR A 24 -3.13 -4.09 -11.76
CA THR A 24 -3.24 -3.55 -10.41
C THR A 24 -4.25 -4.41 -9.67
N ALA A 25 -3.82 -5.10 -8.61
CA ALA A 25 -4.74 -5.84 -7.76
C ALA A 25 -5.74 -4.83 -7.19
N GLU A 26 -6.98 -4.85 -7.69
CA GLU A 26 -8.04 -4.01 -7.15
C GLU A 26 -8.38 -4.55 -5.76
N THR A 27 -7.87 -3.88 -4.73
CA THR A 27 -8.37 -4.07 -3.36
C THR A 27 -9.88 -3.83 -3.42
N PRO A 28 -10.72 -4.81 -3.02
CA PRO A 28 -12.17 -4.66 -3.08
C PRO A 28 -12.59 -3.39 -2.34
N PRO A 29 -13.60 -2.65 -2.86
CA PRO A 29 -13.99 -1.36 -2.31
C PRO A 29 -14.34 -1.51 -0.82
N THR A 30 -13.64 -0.75 0.03
CA THR A 30 -13.88 -0.73 1.47
C THR A 30 -15.29 -0.22 1.74
N THR A 31 -16.17 -1.10 2.20
CA THR A 31 -17.52 -0.73 2.62
C THR A 31 -17.44 0.10 3.90
N PRO A 32 -18.19 1.22 4.02
CA PRO A 32 -18.25 1.98 5.27
C PRO A 32 -18.57 1.08 6.46
N GLY A 33 -17.81 1.25 7.55
CA GLY A 33 -17.94 0.42 8.76
C GLY A 33 -17.29 -0.97 8.69
N GLY A 34 -16.83 -1.44 7.52
CA GLY A 34 -16.07 -2.69 7.41
C GLY A 34 -14.62 -2.52 7.87
N PHE A 35 -14.08 -3.52 8.56
CA PHE A 35 -12.65 -3.59 8.89
C PHE A 35 -11.89 -4.35 7.80
N VAL A 36 -10.86 -3.71 7.23
CA VAL A 36 -9.97 -4.31 6.24
C VAL A 36 -8.56 -4.37 6.81
N PRO A 37 -7.85 -5.51 6.70
CA PRO A 37 -6.47 -5.60 7.16
C PRO A 37 -5.57 -4.54 6.51
N ILE A 38 -4.71 -3.90 7.29
CA ILE A 38 -3.70 -2.97 6.79
C ILE A 38 -2.61 -3.78 6.06
N PRO A 39 -2.35 -3.54 4.76
CA PRO A 39 -1.40 -4.34 3.98
C PRO A 39 0.04 -4.20 4.45
N ASP A 40 0.47 -2.98 4.80
CA ASP A 40 1.80 -2.69 5.31
C ASP A 40 1.72 -1.92 6.63
N VAL A 41 1.93 -2.65 7.72
CA VAL A 41 1.94 -2.08 9.08
C VAL A 41 3.22 -1.26 9.37
N ASN A 42 4.23 -1.34 8.51
CA ASN A 42 5.47 -0.57 8.64
C ASN A 42 5.41 0.75 7.87
N ALA A 43 4.32 1.04 7.16
CA ALA A 43 4.11 2.31 6.49
C ALA A 43 4.26 3.48 7.50
N THR A 44 4.92 4.56 7.08
CA THR A 44 5.28 5.70 7.95
C THR A 44 4.08 6.26 8.72
N GLU A 45 2.91 6.33 8.09
CA GLU A 45 1.67 6.80 8.71
C GLU A 45 1.17 5.88 9.84
N ILE A 46 1.27 4.57 9.67
CA ILE A 46 0.85 3.57 10.66
C ILE A 46 1.81 3.55 11.84
N VAL A 47 3.12 3.61 11.57
CA VAL A 47 4.15 3.71 12.62
C VAL A 47 4.01 5.01 13.40
N SER A 48 3.73 6.13 12.73
CA SER A 48 3.47 7.43 13.37
C SER A 48 2.25 7.35 14.30
N LEU A 49 1.14 6.78 13.82
CA LEU A 49 -0.08 6.59 14.60
C LEU A 49 0.15 5.71 15.84
N ALA A 50 0.91 4.61 15.69
CA ALA A 50 1.24 3.74 16.82
C ALA A 50 2.11 4.45 17.87
N ASN A 51 3.10 5.24 17.44
CA ASN A 51 3.93 6.03 18.34
C ASN A 51 3.11 7.09 19.09
N PHE A 52 2.20 7.76 18.38
CA PHE A 52 1.27 8.71 19.00
C PHE A 52 0.44 8.04 20.10
N ALA A 53 -0.17 6.88 19.83
CA ALA A 53 -0.99 6.16 20.80
C ALA A 53 -0.20 5.73 22.04
N VAL A 54 1.01 5.18 21.87
CA VAL A 54 1.87 4.79 23.00
C VAL A 54 2.34 6.00 23.79
N GLY A 55 2.69 7.10 23.11
CA GLY A 55 3.10 8.35 23.75
C GLY A 55 2.00 8.96 24.61
N GLU A 56 0.77 9.05 24.08
CA GLU A 56 -0.37 9.55 24.84
C GLU A 56 -0.72 8.63 26.01
N HIS A 57 -0.65 7.32 25.82
CA HIS A 57 -0.87 6.38 26.91
C HIS A 57 0.17 6.56 28.03
N LYS A 58 1.46 6.66 27.70
CA LYS A 58 2.53 6.96 28.67
C LYS A 58 2.27 8.27 29.43
N ARG A 59 1.82 9.32 28.72
CA ARG A 59 1.48 10.62 29.31
C ARG A 59 0.33 10.52 30.32
N LEU A 60 -0.67 9.69 30.05
CA LEU A 60 -1.88 9.56 30.88
C LEU A 60 -1.71 8.57 32.05
N SER A 61 -1.00 7.46 31.84
CA SER A 61 -0.84 6.38 32.82
C SER A 61 0.38 6.56 33.74
N SER A 62 1.31 7.44 33.38
CA SER A 62 2.65 7.55 34.02
C SER A 62 3.48 6.25 33.93
N GLU A 63 3.13 5.34 33.02
CA GLU A 63 3.90 4.13 32.74
C GLU A 63 4.98 4.38 31.69
N ASP A 64 6.15 3.76 31.85
CA ASP A 64 7.26 3.89 30.90
C ASP A 64 7.23 2.77 29.85
N LEU A 65 6.47 2.99 28.79
CA LEU A 65 6.31 2.06 27.67
C LEU A 65 7.10 2.52 26.44
N THR A 66 7.70 1.56 25.73
CA THR A 66 8.39 1.78 24.45
C THR A 66 7.75 0.91 23.37
N LEU A 67 7.34 1.53 22.25
CA LEU A 67 6.83 0.81 21.10
C LEU A 67 7.97 0.03 20.42
N LEU A 68 7.84 -1.30 20.32
CA LEU A 68 8.80 -2.14 19.60
C LEU A 68 8.49 -2.25 18.11
N ARG A 69 7.26 -2.66 17.77
CA ARG A 69 6.76 -2.75 16.40
C ARG A 69 5.24 -2.89 16.37
N VAL A 70 4.64 -2.56 15.23
CA VAL A 70 3.26 -2.94 14.91
C VAL A 70 3.27 -4.34 14.29
N VAL A 71 2.43 -5.23 14.80
CA VAL A 71 2.35 -6.63 14.29
C VAL A 71 1.22 -6.76 13.27
N GLN A 72 0.07 -6.13 13.55
CA GLN A 72 -1.16 -6.20 12.76
C GLN A 72 -1.96 -4.92 12.98
N GLY A 73 -2.88 -4.62 12.05
CA GLY A 73 -3.83 -3.53 12.17
C GLY A 73 -4.94 -3.63 11.13
N TRP A 74 -6.02 -2.91 11.35
CA TRP A 74 -7.18 -2.85 10.46
C TRP A 74 -7.56 -1.40 10.21
N SER A 75 -7.91 -1.07 8.98
CA SER A 75 -8.50 0.21 8.60
C SER A 75 -10.01 0.08 8.49
N GLN A 76 -10.70 1.19 8.73
CA GLN A 76 -12.16 1.27 8.63
C GLN A 76 -12.53 2.63 8.05
N VAL A 77 -13.45 2.64 7.08
CA VAL A 77 -14.01 3.88 6.55
C VAL A 77 -15.13 4.35 7.47
N VAL A 78 -14.95 5.52 8.09
CA VAL A 78 -15.89 6.19 9.01
C VAL A 78 -16.07 7.67 8.63
N ALA A 79 -16.73 8.45 9.48
CA ALA A 79 -16.89 9.90 9.30
C ALA A 79 -15.62 10.69 9.67
N GLY A 80 -14.49 10.36 9.03
CA GLY A 80 -13.18 10.95 9.32
C GLY A 80 -12.51 10.34 10.54
#